data_AF-A0A8S1QQC1-F1
#
_entry.id   AF-A0A8S1QQC1-F1
#
_cell.length_a   1.000
_cell.length_b   1.000
_cell.length_c   1.000
_cell.angle_alpha   90.00
_cell.angle_beta   90.00
_cell.angle_gamma   90.00
#
_symmetry.space_group_name_H-M   'P 1'
#
loop_
_entity.id
_entity.type
_entity.pdbx_description
1 polymer ?
#
loop_
_entity_poly.entity_id
_entity_poly.type
_entity_poly.pdbx_seq_one_letter_code
_entity_poly.pdbx_strand_id
1 'polypeptide(L)'
;MSSALSLAGQKWKEFWGISKTQNIQLEDKKKQINEADQYIRLAGRAIQGIVFQHQQMQLLYGLLSQVLKKLDELEKSQEGLLLAKTFDSLSSLHSSKIESIHKANDSFQEWFDTIEQLRQMLDKYQENRLVYDHYRLKVDQLKNSKDQQTKVLFNYVQQFSHFQQKND
;
A
#
# COMPACT_ATOMS: atom_id res chain seq x y z
N MET A 1 -18.06 -18.29 10.07
CA MET A 1 -16.76 -17.81 9.53
C MET A 1 -16.12 -18.93 8.71
N SER A 2 -15.60 -18.66 7.51
CA SER A 2 -14.86 -19.67 6.71
C SER A 2 -13.43 -19.82 7.24
N SER A 3 -12.89 -21.04 7.25
CA SER A 3 -11.52 -21.29 7.74
C SER A 3 -10.45 -20.74 6.79
N ALA A 4 -9.25 -20.45 7.31
CA ALA A 4 -8.09 -20.00 6.52
C ALA A 4 -7.73 -20.97 5.38
N LEU A 5 -7.89 -22.27 5.61
CA LEU A 5 -7.73 -23.33 4.59
C LEU A 5 -8.76 -23.23 3.46
N SER A 6 -10.00 -22.83 3.76
CA SER A 6 -11.05 -22.62 2.77
C SER A 6 -10.77 -21.39 1.91
N LEU A 7 -10.28 -20.31 2.51
CA LEU A 7 -9.87 -19.09 1.80
C LEU A 7 -8.66 -19.35 0.89
N ALA A 8 -7.65 -20.07 1.40
CA ALA A 8 -6.50 -20.49 0.60
C ALA A 8 -6.92 -21.39 -0.57
N GLY A 9 -7.80 -22.36 -0.33
CA GLY A 9 -8.37 -23.22 -1.37
C GLY A 9 -9.14 -22.43 -2.43
N GLN A 10 -9.85 -21.37 -2.05
CA GLN A 10 -10.54 -20.50 -3.01
C GLN A 10 -9.57 -19.69 -3.86
N LYS A 11 -8.48 -19.16 -3.29
CA LYS A 11 -7.42 -18.49 -4.07
C LYS A 11 -6.80 -19.42 -5.11
N TRP A 12 -6.52 -20.67 -4.74
CA TRP A 12 -6.01 -21.69 -5.68
C TRP A 12 -7.02 -21.99 -6.80
N LYS A 13 -8.31 -22.07 -6.49
CA LYS A 13 -9.36 -22.25 -7.50
C LYS A 13 -9.41 -21.11 -8.51
N GLU A 14 -9.28 -19.86 -8.06
CA GLU A 14 -9.17 -18.71 -8.95
C GLU A 14 -7.91 -18.77 -9.83
N PHE A 15 -6.77 -19.19 -9.26
CA PHE A 15 -5.51 -19.36 -9.99
C PHE A 15 -5.65 -20.37 -11.14
N TRP A 16 -6.41 -21.45 -10.93
CA TRP A 16 -6.71 -22.47 -11.95
C TRP A 16 -7.87 -22.11 -12.89
N GLY A 17 -8.34 -20.86 -12.88
CA GLY A 17 -9.27 -20.33 -13.88
C GLY A 17 -10.75 -20.38 -13.51
N ILE A 18 -11.11 -20.66 -12.26
CA ILE A 18 -12.50 -20.53 -11.81
C ILE A 18 -12.91 -19.05 -11.81
N SER A 19 -14.06 -18.75 -12.42
CA SER A 19 -14.65 -17.41 -12.51
C SER A 19 -14.70 -16.74 -11.13
N LYS A 20 -13.94 -15.65 -10.99
CA LYS A 20 -13.92 -14.78 -9.81
C LYS A 20 -14.89 -13.61 -9.99
N THR A 21 -15.44 -13.11 -8.90
CA THR A 21 -16.19 -11.85 -8.97
C THR A 21 -15.20 -10.71 -9.24
N GLN A 22 -15.30 -10.06 -10.39
CA GLN A 22 -14.47 -8.91 -10.75
C GLN A 22 -15.23 -7.61 -10.53
N ASN A 23 -14.60 -6.67 -9.83
CA ASN A 23 -15.05 -5.29 -9.78
C ASN A 23 -13.97 -4.41 -10.43
N ILE A 24 -14.09 -4.21 -11.74
CA ILE A 24 -13.09 -3.50 -12.57
C ILE A 24 -12.84 -2.08 -12.02
N GLN A 25 -13.91 -1.38 -11.64
CA GLN A 25 -13.82 -0.04 -11.07
C GLN A 25 -13.02 -0.01 -9.76
N LEU A 26 -13.12 -1.06 -8.94
CA LEU A 26 -12.37 -1.14 -7.70
C LEU A 26 -10.90 -1.50 -7.94
N GLU A 27 -10.60 -2.36 -8.91
CA GLU A 27 -9.22 -2.67 -9.30
C GLU A 27 -8.50 -1.43 -9.87
N ASP A 28 -9.20 -0.62 -10.66
CA ASP A 28 -8.67 0.67 -11.15
C ASP A 28 -8.39 1.64 -10.00
N LYS A 29 -9.32 1.77 -9.05
CA LYS A 29 -9.11 2.60 -7.85
C LYS A 29 -7.97 2.09 -6.97
N LYS A 30 -7.83 0.76 -6.85
CA LYS A 30 -6.70 0.13 -6.13
C LYS A 30 -5.37 0.49 -6.78
N LYS A 31 -5.31 0.46 -8.12
CA LYS A 31 -4.13 0.87 -8.87
C LYS A 31 -3.77 2.34 -8.58
N GLN A 32 -4.75 3.25 -8.64
CA GLN A 32 -4.54 4.67 -8.33
C GLN A 32 -4.05 4.91 -6.90
N ILE A 33 -4.60 4.19 -5.91
CA ILE A 33 -4.16 4.28 -4.51
C ILE A 33 -2.71 3.81 -4.36
N ASN A 34 -2.33 2.73 -5.04
CA ASN A 34 -0.95 2.23 -5.03
C ASN A 34 0.03 3.22 -5.69
N GLU A 35 -0.37 3.86 -6.78
CA GLU A 35 0.43 4.91 -7.43
C GLU A 35 0.61 6.11 -6.49
N ALA A 36 -0.46 6.57 -5.84
CA ALA A 36 -0.40 7.65 -4.86
C ALA A 36 0.52 7.32 -3.66
N ASP A 37 0.44 6.10 -3.11
CA ASP A 37 1.32 5.62 -2.04
C ASP A 37 2.80 5.69 -2.46
N GLN A 38 3.12 5.26 -3.68
CA GLN A 38 4.49 5.34 -4.20
C GLN A 38 4.99 6.78 -4.29
N TYR A 39 4.19 7.70 -4.83
CA TYR A 39 4.56 9.11 -4.93
C TYR A 39 4.80 9.73 -3.56
N ILE A 40 3.94 9.46 -2.59
CA ILE A 40 4.05 10.03 -1.24
C ILE A 40 5.28 9.44 -0.50
N ARG A 41 5.58 8.15 -0.66
CA ARG A 41 6.82 7.56 -0.14
C ARG A 41 8.08 8.16 -0.76
N LEU A 42 8.07 8.40 -2.07
CA LEU A 42 9.18 9.07 -2.76
C LEU A 42 9.35 10.51 -2.26
N ALA A 43 8.25 11.24 -2.08
CA ALA A 43 8.27 12.59 -1.50
C ALA A 43 8.85 12.58 -0.07
N GLY A 44 8.42 11.65 0.79
CA GLY A 44 8.95 11.51 2.15
C GLY A 44 10.46 11.25 2.17
N ARG A 45 10.97 10.36 1.29
CA ARG A 45 12.42 10.13 1.14
C ARG A 45 13.16 11.36 0.65
N ALA A 46 12.59 12.09 -0.31
CA ALA A 46 13.19 13.32 -0.81
C ALA A 46 13.29 14.38 0.29
N ILE A 47 12.26 14.54 1.11
CA ILE A 47 12.24 15.46 2.25
C ILE A 47 13.33 15.08 3.26
N GLN A 48 13.45 13.81 3.62
CA GLN A 48 14.54 13.34 4.49
C GLN A 48 15.93 13.65 3.92
N GLY A 49 16.10 13.49 2.60
CA GLY A 49 17.32 13.87 1.90
C GLY A 49 17.62 15.38 1.99
N ILE A 50 16.60 16.23 1.83
CA ILE A 50 16.73 17.69 1.97
C ILE A 50 17.12 18.06 3.41
N VAL A 51 16.47 17.46 4.43
CA VAL A 51 16.83 17.69 5.84
C VAL A 51 18.29 17.36 6.08
N PHE A 52 18.74 16.20 5.61
CA PHE A 52 20.13 15.77 5.74
C PHE A 52 21.09 16.76 5.09
N GLN A 53 20.80 17.22 3.86
CA GLN A 53 21.62 18.21 3.16
C GLN A 53 21.69 19.53 3.93
N HIS A 54 20.58 20.01 4.50
CA HIS A 54 20.57 21.21 5.33
C HIS A 54 21.42 21.06 6.60
N GLN A 55 21.39 19.90 7.26
CA GLN A 55 22.24 19.60 8.42
C GLN A 55 23.73 19.61 8.06
N GLN A 56 24.09 19.02 6.91
CA GLN A 56 25.47 19.04 6.43
C GLN A 56 25.93 20.47 6.10
N MET A 57 25.09 21.27 5.44
CA MET A 57 25.41 22.67 5.16
C MET A 57 25.57 23.51 6.43
N GLN A 58 24.67 23.33 7.41
CA GLN A 58 24.80 23.98 8.73
C GLN A 58 26.17 23.68 9.35
N LEU A 59 26.58 22.40 9.37
CA LEU A 59 27.85 21.97 9.95
C LEU A 59 29.05 22.56 9.19
N LEU A 60 29.06 22.44 7.86
CA LEU A 60 30.17 22.92 7.01
C LEU A 60 30.36 24.43 7.13
N TYR A 61 29.28 25.21 7.10
CA TYR A 61 29.37 26.66 7.28
C TYR A 61 29.80 27.04 8.70
N GLY A 62 29.35 26.30 9.72
CA GLY A 62 29.85 26.48 11.09
C GLY A 62 31.35 26.23 11.22
N LEU A 63 31.86 25.18 10.58
CA LEU A 63 33.29 24.85 10.54
C LEU A 63 34.09 25.92 9.78
N LEU A 64 33.62 26.36 8.61
CA LEU A 64 34.26 27.41 7.83
C LEU A 64 34.38 28.71 8.63
N SER A 65 33.33 29.10 9.34
CA SER A 65 33.37 30.24 10.26
C SER A 65 34.44 30.09 11.34
N GLN A 66 34.51 28.92 12.00
CA GLN A 66 35.51 28.66 13.03
C GLN A 66 36.95 28.71 12.50
N VAL A 67 37.18 28.14 11.31
CA VAL A 67 38.50 28.19 10.65
C VAL A 67 38.89 29.64 10.35
N LEU A 68 37.97 30.43 9.80
CA LEU A 68 38.24 31.83 9.50
C LEU A 68 38.47 32.68 10.74
N LYS A 69 37.76 32.44 11.84
CA LYS A 69 38.03 33.10 13.14
C LYS A 69 39.44 32.79 13.64
N LYS A 70 39.87 31.53 13.54
CA LYS A 70 41.24 31.13 13.92
C LYS A 70 42.31 31.72 13.01
N LEU A 71 42.04 31.84 11.72
CA LEU A 71 42.94 32.50 10.77
C LEU A 71 43.04 34.00 11.05
N ASP A 72 41.91 34.65 11.39
CA ASP A 72 41.89 36.06 11.77
C ASP A 72 42.69 36.33 13.06
N GLU A 73 42.67 35.42 14.04
CA GLU A 73 43.54 35.51 15.23
C GLU A 73 45.04 35.57 14.87
N LEU A 74 45.43 35.00 13.72
CA LEU A 74 46.81 35.01 13.22
C LEU A 74 47.11 36.21 12.32
N GLU A 75 46.20 36.53 11.39
CA GLU A 75 46.44 37.52 10.32
C GLU A 75 45.87 38.92 10.62
N LYS A 76 44.97 39.05 11.61
CA LYS A 76 44.23 40.28 11.95
C LYS A 76 43.55 40.93 10.74
N SER A 77 42.89 40.11 9.93
CA SER A 77 42.21 40.52 8.70
C SER A 77 40.73 40.80 8.96
N GLN A 78 40.35 42.07 8.83
CA GLN A 78 38.96 42.52 8.99
C GLN A 78 38.01 41.84 7.98
N GLU A 79 38.51 41.46 6.81
CA GLU A 79 37.76 40.73 5.77
C GLU A 79 37.50 39.28 6.17
N GLY A 80 38.48 38.62 6.80
CA GLY A 80 38.35 37.27 7.34
C GLY A 80 37.29 37.18 8.44
N LEU A 81 37.24 38.17 9.33
CA LEU A 81 36.21 38.27 10.38
C LEU A 81 34.80 38.46 9.80
N LEU A 82 34.66 39.28 8.76
CA LEU A 82 33.37 39.55 8.12
C LEU A 82 32.85 38.31 7.36
N LEU A 83 33.75 37.58 6.71
CA LEU A 83 33.46 36.32 6.06
C LEU A 83 33.06 35.24 7.08
N ALA A 84 33.74 35.16 8.23
CA ALA A 84 33.38 34.24 9.30
C ALA A 84 31.95 34.49 9.84
N LYS A 85 31.59 35.75 10.10
CA LYS A 85 30.23 36.15 10.51
C LYS A 85 29.18 35.79 9.46
N THR A 86 29.54 35.89 8.17
CA THR A 86 28.65 35.51 7.07
C THR A 86 28.37 34.01 7.12
N PHE A 87 29.40 33.19 7.31
CA PHE A 87 29.24 31.74 7.45
C PHE A 87 28.48 31.32 8.73
N ASP A 88 28.67 32.01 9.85
CA ASP A 88 27.82 31.82 11.04
C ASP A 88 26.34 32.10 10.75
N SER A 89 26.07 33.17 10.02
CA SER A 89 24.72 33.57 9.64
C SER A 89 24.08 32.53 8.71
N LEU A 90 24.84 32.03 7.73
CA LEU A 90 24.40 30.94 6.85
C LEU A 90 24.14 29.64 7.61
N SER A 91 25.03 29.27 8.53
CA SER A 91 24.84 28.09 9.40
C SER A 91 23.53 28.19 10.19
N SER A 92 23.29 29.36 10.81
CA SER A 92 22.06 29.62 11.57
C SER A 92 20.81 29.61 10.68
N LEU A 93 20.89 30.14 9.46
CA LEU A 93 19.81 30.10 8.48
C LEU A 93 19.43 28.65 8.13
N HIS A 94 20.42 27.78 7.86
CA HIS A 94 20.16 26.37 7.58
C HIS A 94 19.50 25.68 8.78
N SER A 95 19.95 25.95 10.00
CA SER A 95 19.33 25.44 11.23
C SER A 95 17.85 25.85 11.34
N SER A 96 17.54 27.13 11.09
CA SER A 96 16.16 27.65 11.14
C SER A 96 15.23 27.00 10.11
N LYS A 97 15.77 26.55 8.96
CA LYS A 97 14.96 25.92 7.91
C LYS A 97 14.70 24.45 8.12
N ILE A 98 15.54 23.75 8.89
CA ILE A 98 15.31 22.34 9.24
C ILE A 98 13.96 22.17 9.95
N GLU A 99 13.61 23.06 10.89
CA GLU A 99 12.32 23.00 11.58
C GLU A 99 11.12 23.20 10.63
N SER A 100 11.25 24.11 9.66
CA SER A 100 10.22 24.34 8.64
C SER A 100 10.02 23.10 7.75
N ILE A 101 11.12 22.42 7.41
CA ILE A 101 11.08 21.19 6.61
C ILE A 101 10.46 20.04 7.42
N HIS A 102 10.75 19.93 8.72
CA HIS A 102 10.08 18.96 9.60
C HIS A 102 8.57 19.20 9.68
N LYS A 103 8.12 20.45 9.89
CA LYS A 103 6.69 20.78 9.89
C LYS A 103 6.00 20.44 8.56
N ALA A 104 6.69 20.67 7.43
CA ALA A 104 6.19 20.24 6.13
C ALA A 104 6.11 18.71 6.03
N ASN A 105 7.09 17.97 6.57
CA ASN A 105 7.06 16.51 6.62
C ASN A 105 5.91 15.97 7.45
N ASP A 106 5.63 16.56 8.61
CA ASP A 106 4.56 16.15 9.51
C ASP A 106 3.18 16.27 8.83
N SER A 107 3.01 17.25 7.93
CA SER A 107 1.78 17.39 7.13
C SER A 107 1.54 16.22 6.17
N PHE A 108 2.58 15.47 5.79
CA PHE A 108 2.43 14.25 4.99
C PHE A 108 2.06 13.04 5.84
N GLN A 109 2.23 13.08 7.17
CA GLN A 109 1.91 11.96 8.05
C GLN A 109 0.43 11.59 7.99
N GLU A 110 -0.46 12.58 7.98
CA GLU A 110 -1.91 12.36 7.84
C GLU A 110 -2.26 11.66 6.51
N TRP A 111 -1.55 12.01 5.43
CA TRP A 111 -1.69 11.35 4.14
C TRP A 111 -1.22 9.89 4.19
N PHE A 112 -0.10 9.61 4.86
CA PHE A 112 0.38 8.24 5.06
C PHE A 112 -0.64 7.40 5.83
N ASP A 113 -1.18 7.95 6.92
CA ASP A 113 -2.15 7.25 7.76
C ASP A 113 -3.44 6.96 6.99
N THR A 114 -3.91 7.92 6.18
CA THR A 114 -5.10 7.76 5.33
C THR A 114 -4.91 6.65 4.28
N ILE A 115 -3.75 6.61 3.63
CA ILE A 115 -3.45 5.59 2.62
C ILE A 115 -3.35 4.19 3.25
N GLU A 116 -2.74 4.10 4.43
CA GLU A 116 -2.64 2.83 5.15
C GLU A 116 -4.03 2.31 5.58
N GLN A 117 -4.93 3.20 6.03
CA GLN A 117 -6.32 2.82 6.30
C GLN A 117 -7.05 2.32 5.04
N LEU A 118 -6.90 3.02 3.91
CA LEU A 118 -7.48 2.59 2.63
C LEU A 118 -6.96 1.23 2.19
N ARG A 119 -5.67 0.96 2.39
CA ARG A 119 -5.05 -0.34 2.09
C ARG A 119 -5.64 -1.45 2.95
N GLN A 120 -5.76 -1.25 4.27
CA GLN A 120 -6.37 -2.22 5.17
C GLN A 120 -7.84 -2.51 4.80
N MET A 121 -8.59 -1.47 4.42
CA MET A 121 -9.97 -1.64 3.93
C MET A 121 -10.03 -2.44 2.63
N LEU A 122 -9.10 -2.20 1.69
CA LEU A 122 -9.00 -2.95 0.44
C LEU A 122 -8.65 -4.42 0.69
N ASP A 123 -7.71 -4.71 1.59
CA ASP A 123 -7.34 -6.08 1.93
C ASP A 123 -8.52 -6.82 2.56
N LYS A 124 -9.24 -6.17 3.49
CA LYS A 124 -10.48 -6.70 4.07
C LYS A 124 -11.57 -6.94 3.03
N TYR A 125 -11.71 -6.05 2.06
CA TYR A 125 -12.63 -6.25 0.94
C TYR A 125 -12.25 -7.49 0.12
N GLN A 126 -10.97 -7.69 -0.18
CA GLN A 126 -10.51 -8.85 -0.93
C GLN A 126 -10.79 -10.16 -0.18
N GLU A 127 -10.60 -10.17 1.14
CA GLU A 127 -10.98 -11.32 1.98
C GLU A 127 -12.48 -11.59 1.91
N ASN A 128 -13.31 -10.55 2.10
CA ASN A 128 -14.77 -10.69 2.03
C ASN A 128 -15.24 -11.20 0.66
N ARG A 129 -14.63 -10.72 -0.42
CA ARG A 129 -14.91 -11.18 -1.79
C ARG A 129 -14.59 -12.68 -1.94
N LEU A 130 -13.46 -13.13 -1.43
CA LEU A 130 -13.08 -14.55 -1.46
C LEU A 130 -14.05 -15.41 -0.65
N VAL A 131 -14.50 -14.94 0.51
CA VAL A 131 -15.53 -15.61 1.31
C VAL A 131 -16.83 -15.74 0.50
N TYR A 132 -17.26 -14.64 -0.13
CA TYR A 132 -18.44 -14.62 -0.99
C TYR A 132 -18.32 -15.62 -2.14
N ASP A 133 -17.22 -15.58 -2.89
CA ASP A 133 -16.98 -16.48 -4.04
C ASP A 133 -16.95 -17.96 -3.61
N HIS A 134 -16.35 -18.26 -2.45
CA HIS A 134 -16.36 -19.61 -1.87
C HIS A 134 -17.77 -20.11 -1.57
N TYR A 135 -18.61 -19.29 -0.91
CA TYR A 135 -19.98 -19.68 -0.61
C TYR A 135 -20.87 -19.74 -1.85
N ARG A 136 -20.70 -18.83 -2.81
CA ARG A 136 -21.40 -18.88 -4.10
C ARG A 136 -21.15 -20.21 -4.79
N LEU A 137 -19.89 -20.61 -4.93
CA LEU A 137 -19.54 -21.90 -5.54
C LEU A 137 -20.09 -23.10 -4.76
N LYS A 138 -20.07 -23.07 -3.42
CA LYS A 138 -20.69 -24.13 -2.61
C LYS A 138 -22.20 -24.23 -2.85
N VAL A 139 -22.89 -23.10 -2.95
CA VAL A 139 -24.33 -23.08 -3.25
C VAL A 139 -24.60 -23.62 -4.65
N ASP A 140 -23.81 -23.24 -5.65
CA ASP A 140 -23.93 -23.74 -7.02
C ASP A 140 -23.69 -25.26 -7.09
N GLN A 141 -22.69 -25.77 -6.37
CA GLN A 141 -22.44 -27.21 -6.23
C GLN A 141 -23.63 -27.95 -5.60
N LEU A 142 -24.20 -27.39 -4.53
CA LEU A 142 -25.36 -27.98 -3.86
C LEU A 142 -26.60 -28.00 -4.77
N LYS A 143 -26.87 -26.92 -5.51
CA LYS A 143 -27.96 -26.88 -6.49
C LYS A 143 -27.78 -27.94 -7.58
N ASN A 144 -26.60 -27.98 -8.19
CA ASN A 144 -26.29 -28.95 -9.24
C ASN A 144 -26.39 -30.41 -8.72
N SER A 145 -25.99 -30.67 -7.47
CA SER A 145 -26.11 -32.01 -6.87
C SER A 145 -27.57 -32.44 -6.67
N LYS A 146 -28.46 -31.53 -6.25
CA LYS A 146 -29.90 -31.80 -6.11
C LYS A 146 -30.57 -32.03 -7.46
N ASP A 147 -30.22 -31.22 -8.47
CA ASP A 147 -30.74 -31.39 -9.82
C ASP A 147 -30.29 -32.71 -10.44
N GLN A 148 -29.04 -33.12 -10.18
CA GLN A 148 -28.49 -34.37 -10.66
C GLN A 148 -29.12 -35.59 -9.97
N GLN A 149 -29.36 -35.54 -8.66
CA GLN A 149 -30.12 -36.58 -7.96
C GLN A 149 -31.56 -36.70 -8.46
N THR A 150 -32.22 -35.57 -8.72
CA THR A 150 -33.59 -35.54 -9.25
C THR A 150 -33.68 -36.13 -10.65
N LYS A 151 -32.69 -35.83 -11.53
CA LYS A 151 -32.59 -36.43 -12.88
C LYS A 151 -32.33 -37.92 -12.84
N VAL A 152 -31.47 -38.40 -11.93
CA VAL A 152 -31.21 -39.85 -11.76
C VAL A 152 -32.48 -40.57 -11.31
N LEU A 153 -33.19 -40.03 -10.33
CA LEU A 153 -34.48 -40.59 -9.86
C LEU A 153 -35.53 -40.60 -10.98
N PHE A 154 -35.66 -39.51 -11.74
CA PHE A 154 -36.61 -39.43 -12.85
C PHE A 154 -36.30 -40.45 -13.97
N ASN A 155 -35.02 -40.59 -14.35
CA ASN A 155 -34.59 -41.57 -15.36
C ASN A 155 -34.81 -43.01 -14.87
N TYR A 156 -34.57 -43.28 -13.58
CA TYR A 156 -34.84 -44.58 -12.98
C TYR A 156 -36.34 -44.89 -13.06
N VAL A 157 -37.21 -43.97 -12.64
CA VAL A 157 -38.68 -44.14 -12.71
C VAL A 157 -39.16 -44.39 -14.15
N GLN A 158 -38.63 -43.65 -15.14
CA GLN A 158 -38.98 -43.86 -16.56
C GLN A 158 -38.54 -45.24 -17.08
N GLN A 159 -37.35 -45.71 -16.71
CA GLN A 159 -36.88 -47.05 -17.09
C GLN A 159 -37.75 -48.15 -16.49
N PHE A 160 -38.22 -48.00 -15.25
CA PHE A 160 -39.14 -48.96 -14.61
C PHE A 160 -40.52 -48.98 -15.28
N SER A 161 -41.07 -47.82 -15.66
CA SER A 161 -42.36 -47.77 -16.38
C SER A 161 -42.31 -48.45 -17.76
N HIS A 162 -41.18 -48.36 -18.47
CA HIS A 162 -41.01 -49.07 -19.75
C HIS A 162 -40.77 -50.58 -19.59
N PHE A 163 -40.27 -51.04 -18.44
CA PHE A 163 -40.16 -52.47 -18.13
C PHE A 163 -41.52 -53.11 -17.84
N GLN A 164 -42.45 -52.39 -17.23
CA GLN A 164 -43.81 -52.88 -16.96
C GLN A 164 -44.65 -52.98 -18.25
N GLN A 165 -44.51 -52.03 -19.19
CA GLN A 165 -45.24 -52.07 -20.48
C GLN A 165 -44.80 -53.17 -21.45
N LYS A 166 -43.68 -53.87 -21.20
CA LYS A 166 -43.18 -54.96 -22.06
C LYS A 166 -43.54 -56.36 -21.54
N ASN A 167 -44.15 -56.44 -20.36
CA ASN A 167 -44.49 -57.71 -19.69
C ASN A 167 -46.02 -57.95 -19.58
N ASP A 168 -46.82 -57.11 -20.21
CA ASP A 168 -48.25 -57.32 -20.49
C ASP A 168 -48.43 -57.56 -22.00
#